data_AF-A0A929U2X9-F1
#
_entry.id   AF-A0A929U2X9-F1
#
_cell.length_a   1.000
_cell.length_b   1.000
_cell.length_c   1.000
_cell.angle_alpha   90.00
_cell.angle_beta   90.00
_cell.angle_gamma   90.00
#
_symmetry.space_group_name_H-M   'P 1'
#
loop_
_entity.id
_entity.type
_entity.pdbx_description
1 polymer ?
#
loop_
_entity_poly.entity_id
_entity_poly.type
_entity_poly.pdbx_seq_one_letter_code
_entity_poly.pdbx_strand_id
1 'polypeptide(L)' 'NKPADIAAKIVEGQVKKYFAEKVLLSQAYIMDDSKTVEQFLKETVAKLGENIVVRQFSRIELGVNE' A
#
# COMPACT_ATOMS: atom_id res chain seq x y z
N ASN A 1 7.34 -23.95 21.82
CA ASN A 1 6.48 -22.79 22.17
C ASN A 1 7.24 -21.50 21.96
N LYS A 2 7.02 -20.82 20.82
CA LYS A 2 7.61 -19.48 20.61
C LYS A 2 7.05 -18.53 21.68
N PRO A 3 7.87 -17.69 22.34
CA PRO A 3 7.39 -16.70 23.31
C PRO A 3 6.30 -15.83 22.70
N ALA A 4 5.25 -15.53 23.46
CA ALA A 4 4.07 -14.82 22.98
C ALA A 4 4.39 -13.46 22.33
N ASP A 5 5.40 -12.74 22.84
CA ASP A 5 5.87 -11.46 22.28
C ASP A 5 6.47 -11.61 20.86
N ILE A 6 7.25 -12.67 20.63
CA ILE A 6 7.83 -12.94 19.30
C ILE A 6 6.73 -13.34 18.31
N ALA A 7 5.76 -14.14 18.75
CA ALA A 7 4.62 -14.50 17.92
C ALA A 7 3.78 -13.27 17.53
N ALA A 8 3.52 -12.36 18.46
CA ALA A 8 2.78 -11.11 18.19
C ALA A 8 3.49 -10.23 17.15
N LYS A 9 4.81 -10.03 17.28
CA LYS A 9 5.62 -9.27 16.32
C LYS A 9 5.62 -9.90 14.91
N ILE A 10 5.63 -11.23 14.82
CA ILE A 10 5.54 -11.92 13.53
C ILE A 10 4.19 -11.64 12.86
N VAL A 11 3.09 -11.75 13.61
CA VAL A 11 1.75 -11.48 13.08
C VAL A 11 1.63 -10.02 12.65
N GLU A 12 2.13 -9.07 13.44
CA GLU A 12 2.14 -7.65 13.08
C GLU A 12 2.88 -7.41 11.76
N GLY A 13 4.06 -8.02 11.58
CA GLY A 13 4.82 -7.94 10.33
C GLY A 13 4.06 -8.53 9.13
N GLN A 14 3.37 -9.65 9.31
CA GLN A 14 2.54 -10.27 8.27
C GLN A 14 1.36 -9.38 7.89
N VAL A 15 0.70 -8.77 8.86
CA VAL A 15 -0.41 -7.83 8.63
C VAL A 15 0.10 -6.61 7.86
N LYS A 16 1.21 -6.01 8.28
CA LYS A 16 1.83 -4.88 7.56
C LYS A 16 2.17 -5.24 6.12
N LYS A 17 2.77 -6.42 5.89
CA LYS A 17 3.09 -6.91 4.55
C LYS A 17 1.83 -7.09 3.70
N TYR A 18 0.77 -7.69 4.25
CA TYR A 18 -0.48 -7.88 3.54
C TYR A 18 -1.08 -6.54 3.06
N PHE A 19 -1.10 -5.51 3.91
CA PHE A 19 -1.55 -4.18 3.52
C PHE A 19 -0.65 -3.55 2.45
N ALA A 20 0.67 -3.66 2.58
CA ALA A 20 1.62 -3.16 1.59
C ALA A 20 1.46 -3.83 0.21
N GLU A 21 1.00 -5.08 0.14
CA GLU A 21 0.76 -5.80 -1.11
C GLU A 21 -0.63 -5.57 -1.70
N LYS A 22 -1.66 -5.35 -0.86
CA LYS A 22 -3.07 -5.36 -1.29
C LYS A 22 -3.75 -4.00 -1.31
N VAL A 23 -3.25 -3.00 -0.59
CA VAL A 23 -3.85 -1.67 -0.53
C VAL A 23 -3.06 -0.70 -1.38
N LEU A 24 -3.70 -0.15 -2.42
CA LEU A 24 -3.08 0.76 -3.39
C LEU A 24 -2.25 1.86 -2.73
N LEU A 25 -2.80 2.54 -1.72
CA LEU A 25 -2.13 3.64 -1.03
C LEU A 25 -0.88 3.21 -0.25
N SER A 26 -0.85 1.97 0.22
CA SER A 26 0.26 1.38 0.98
C SER A 26 1.33 0.73 0.11
N GLN A 27 1.04 0.49 -1.17
CA GLN A 27 1.99 -0.08 -2.12
C GLN A 27 3.13 0.89 -2.42
N ALA A 28 4.31 0.33 -2.71
CA ALA A 28 5.44 1.08 -3.26
C ALA A 28 5.06 1.69 -4.62
N TYR A 29 5.50 2.92 -4.85
CA TYR A 29 5.20 3.62 -6.10
C TYR A 29 6.08 3.09 -7.23
N ILE A 30 5.46 2.66 -8.34
CA ILE A 30 6.18 1.93 -9.42
C ILE A 30 7.33 2.72 -10.07
N MET A 31 7.26 4.06 -10.06
CA MET A 31 8.32 4.90 -10.63
C MET A 31 9.39 5.29 -9.61
N ASP A 32 9.16 5.07 -8.32
CA ASP A 32 10.08 5.35 -7.23
C ASP A 32 9.69 4.50 -6.01
N ASP A 33 10.37 3.37 -5.85
CA ASP A 33 10.08 2.37 -4.81
C ASP A 33 10.49 2.81 -3.39
N SER A 34 11.18 3.94 -3.26
CA SER A 34 11.53 4.54 -1.98
C SER A 34 10.33 5.12 -1.23
N LYS A 35 9.20 5.31 -1.94
CA LYS A 35 7.97 5.89 -1.38
C LYS A 35 6.73 5.07 -1.72
N THR A 36 5.69 5.26 -0.93
CA THR A 36 4.36 4.68 -1.22
C THR A 36 3.55 5.56 -2.17
N VAL A 37 2.50 4.99 -2.77
CA VAL A 37 1.54 5.75 -3.58
C VAL A 37 0.88 6.88 -2.76
N GLU A 38 0.60 6.67 -1.48
CA GLU A 38 0.09 7.72 -0.59
C GLU A 38 1.07 8.88 -0.43
N GLN A 39 2.37 8.60 -0.25
CA GLN A 39 3.39 9.63 -0.14
C GLN A 39 3.53 10.42 -1.44
N PHE A 40 3.54 9.72 -2.58
CA PHE A 40 3.51 10.36 -3.90
C PHE A 40 2.29 11.28 -4.08
N LEU A 41 1.11 10.83 -3.65
CA LEU A 41 -0.12 11.61 -3.72
C LEU A 41 -0.03 12.89 -2.86
N LYS A 42 0.48 12.78 -1.63
CA LYS A 42 0.69 13.92 -0.73
C LYS A 42 1.69 14.93 -1.29
N GLU A 43 2.81 14.46 -1.85
CA GLU A 43 3.78 15.33 -2.54
C GLU A 43 3.14 16.07 -3.72
N THR A 44 2.26 15.40 -4.47
CA THR A 44 1.58 15.98 -5.62
C THR A 44 0.56 17.03 -5.20
N VAL A 45 -0.22 16.76 -4.14
CA VAL A 45 -1.13 17.73 -3.52
C VAL A 45 -0.37 18.97 -3.04
N ALA A 46 0.78 18.79 -2.40
CA ALA A 46 1.61 19.90 -1.93
C ALA A 46 2.15 20.76 -3.09
N LYS A 47 2.48 20.15 -4.25
CA LYS A 47 2.96 20.85 -5.44
C LYS A 47 1.85 21.62 -6.17
N LEU A 48 0.65 21.07 -6.23
CA LEU A 48 -0.47 21.65 -6.99
C LEU A 48 -1.35 22.59 -6.16
N GLY A 49 -1.37 22.42 -4.84
CA GLY A 49 -2.22 23.20 -3.94
C GLY A 49 -3.69 22.78 -3.91
N GLU A 50 -4.02 21.67 -4.58
CA GLU A 50 -5.37 21.11 -4.66
C GLU A 50 -5.43 19.71 -4.07
N ASN A 51 -6.55 19.37 -3.43
CA ASN A 51 -6.74 18.04 -2.86
C ASN A 51 -7.01 17.00 -3.95
N ILE A 52 -6.25 15.90 -3.96
CA ILE A 52 -6.39 14.80 -4.91
C ILE A 52 -6.77 13.54 -4.14
N VAL A 53 -7.80 12.84 -4.63
CA VAL A 53 -8.32 11.61 -4.01
C VAL A 53 -8.47 10.53 -5.07
N VAL A 54 -7.93 9.34 -4.80
CA VAL A 54 -8.24 8.14 -5.59
C VAL A 54 -9.59 7.59 -5.13
N ARG A 55 -10.65 7.81 -5.92
CA ARG A 55 -12.01 7.38 -5.55
C ARG A 55 -12.19 5.88 -5.75
N GLN A 56 -11.88 5.38 -6.94
CA GLN A 56 -12.07 3.99 -7.36
C GLN A 56 -11.06 3.65 -8.46
N PHE A 57 -10.70 2.37 -8.58
CA PHE A 57 -9.91 1.83 -9.69
C PHE A 57 -10.43 0.43 -10.04
N SER A 58 -10.14 -0.03 -11.26
CA SER A 58 -10.41 -1.39 -11.71
C SER A 58 -9.19 -1.92 -12.46
N ARG A 59 -8.86 -3.20 -12.24
CA ARG A 59 -7.78 -3.91 -12.94
C ARG A 59 -8.38 -5.12 -13.63
N ILE A 60 -8.37 -5.12 -14.96
CA ILE A 60 -8.84 -6.23 -15.77
C ILE A 60 -7.62 -7.02 -16.25
N GLU A 61 -7.58 -8.31 -15.94
CA GLU A 61 -6.55 -9.24 -16.41
C GLU A 61 -7.23 -10.44 -17.07
N LEU A 62 -6.84 -10.74 -18.32
CA LEU A 62 -7.46 -11.83 -19.08
C LEU A 62 -7.09 -13.19 -18.46
N GLY A 63 -8.08 -14.05 -18.27
CA GLY A 63 -7.88 -15.42 -17.77
C GLY A 63 -7.72 -15.52 -16.24
N VAL A 64 -7.80 -14.41 -15.52
CA VAL A 64 -7.85 -14.40 -14.05
C VAL A 64 -9.29 -14.17 -13.63
N ASN A 65 -9.90 -15.17 -13.00
CA ASN A 65 -11.18 -15.03 -12.31
C ASN A 65 -10.87 -14.63 -10.86
N GLU A 66 -11.55 -13.60 -10.34
CA GLU A 66 -11.41 -13.14 -8.96
C GLU A 66 -11.77 -14.21 -7.91
#